data_AF-A0A965EIG7-F1
#
_entry.id   AF-A0A965EIG7-F1
#
_cell.length_a   1.000
_cell.length_b   1.000
_cell.length_c   1.000
_cell.angle_alpha   90.00
_cell.angle_beta   90.00
_cell.angle_gamma   90.00
#
_symmetry.space_group_name_H-M   'P 1'
#
loop_
_entity.id
_entity.type
_entity.pdbx_description
1 polymer ?
#
loop_
_entity_poly.entity_id
_entity_poly.type
_entity_poly.pdbx_seq_one_letter_code
_entity_poly.pdbx_strand_id
1 'polypeptide(L)' 'MKRRVKIIGTLAAVYILSYLIFRNTNIETWDKDGNQYVIFPKGQTWIYYLYRPLTYIDSKLTTMNFHIGPHE' A
#
# COMPACT_ATOMS: atom_id res chain seq x y z
N MET A 1 -10.59 11.18 27.03
CA MET A 1 -9.85 11.75 25.89
C MET A 1 -8.52 11.05 25.62
N LYS A 2 -7.56 11.02 26.57
CA LYS A 2 -6.23 10.40 26.41
C LYS A 2 -6.26 8.94 25.92
N ARG A 3 -7.16 8.11 26.45
CA ARG A 3 -7.31 6.69 26.04
C ARG A 3 -7.76 6.54 24.57
N ARG A 4 -8.71 7.36 24.11
CA ARG A 4 -9.21 7.32 22.73
C ARG A 4 -8.14 7.76 21.74
N VAL A 5 -7.40 8.82 22.07
CA VAL A 5 -6.27 9.29 21.25
C VAL A 5 -5.19 8.21 21.14
N LYS A 6 -4.85 7.53 22.25
CA LYS A 6 -3.91 6.40 22.22
C LYS A 6 -4.41 5.28 21.30
N ILE A 7 -5.68 4.87 21.43
CA ILE A 7 -6.25 3.81 20.60
C ILE A 7 -6.22 4.19 19.12
N ILE A 8 -6.68 5.39 18.77
CA ILE A 8 -6.68 5.86 17.38
C ILE A 8 -5.26 5.93 16.83
N GLY A 9 -4.31 6.47 17.61
CA GLY A 9 -2.91 6.53 17.23
C GLY A 9 -2.31 5.13 17.01
N THR A 10 -2.61 4.18 17.89
CA THR A 10 -2.17 2.78 17.74
C THR A 10 -2.77 2.15 16.49
N LEU A 11 -4.07 2.32 16.22
CA LEU A 11 -4.71 1.77 15.03
C LEU A 11 -4.14 2.37 13.74
N ALA A 12 -3.88 3.69 13.73
CA ALA A 12 -3.25 4.35 12.61
C ALA A 12 -1.81 3.83 12.37
N ALA A 13 -1.04 3.64 13.43
CA ALA A 13 0.31 3.07 13.34
C ALA A 13 0.30 1.64 12.81
N VAL A 14 -0.60 0.78 13.32
CA VAL A 14 -0.77 -0.59 12.83
C VAL A 14 -1.17 -0.60 11.36
N TYR A 15 -2.11 0.25 10.96
CA TYR A 15 -2.55 0.36 9.56
C TYR A 15 -1.39 0.76 8.63
N ILE A 16 -0.62 1.79 8.99
CA ILE A 16 0.56 2.22 8.21
C ILE A 16 1.61 1.10 8.14
N LEU A 17 1.96 0.48 9.27
CA LEU A 17 2.96 -0.60 9.30
C LEU A 17 2.51 -1.80 8.47
N SER A 18 1.23 -2.17 8.52
CA SER A 18 0.68 -3.27 7.72
C SER A 18 0.79 -2.99 6.21
N TYR A 19 0.55 -1.75 5.79
CA TYR A 19 0.77 -1.33 4.42
C TYR A 19 2.26 -1.38 4.03
N LEU A 20 3.16 -0.92 4.90
CA LEU A 20 4.60 -0.94 4.63
C LEU A 20 5.13 -2.37 4.46
N ILE A 21 4.62 -3.32 5.24
CA ILE A 21 4.95 -4.75 5.06
C ILE A 21 4.36 -5.25 3.74
N PHE A 22 3.07 -5.00 3.51
CA PHE A 22 2.38 -5.43 2.30
C PHE A 22 3.07 -4.93 1.02
N ARG A 23 3.42 -3.64 0.94
CA ARG A 23 4.08 -3.08 -0.23
C ARG A 23 5.39 -3.81 -0.49
N ASN A 24 6.24 -4.01 0.52
CA ASN A 24 7.56 -4.62 0.35
C ASN A 24 7.50 -6.09 -0.11
N THR A 25 6.44 -6.82 0.23
CA THR A 25 6.26 -8.21 -0.20
C THR A 25 5.54 -8.36 -1.53
N ASN A 26 4.98 -7.28 -2.07
CA ASN A 26 4.21 -7.27 -3.32
C ASN A 26 4.77 -6.22 -4.30
N ILE A 27 6.08 -5.96 -4.27
CA ILE A 27 6.72 -5.11 -5.28
C ILE A 27 7.05 -5.97 -6.50
N GLU A 28 6.69 -5.48 -7.68
CA GLU A 28 7.23 -5.94 -8.95
C GLU A 28 7.87 -4.76 -9.68
N THR A 29 9.02 -4.99 -10.30
CA THR A 29 9.60 -4.04 -11.25
C THR A 29 9.05 -4.36 -12.63
N TRP A 30 8.51 -3.37 -13.34
CA TRP A 30 8.04 -3.59 -14.70
C TRP A 30 9.20 -3.45 -15.69
N ASP A 31 9.50 -4.49 -16.46
CA ASP A 31 10.60 -4.47 -17.43
C ASP A 31 10.46 -3.39 -18.51
N LYS A 32 9.22 -2.93 -18.77
CA LYS A 32 8.93 -1.93 -19.82
C LYS A 32 9.43 -0.53 -19.49
N ASP A 33 9.33 -0.12 -18.22
CA ASP A 33 9.68 1.24 -17.78
C ASP A 33 10.71 1.27 -16.65
N GLY A 34 11.08 0.12 -16.10
CA GLY A 34 12.03 -0.03 -15.00
C GLY A 34 11.50 0.47 -13.65
N ASN A 35 10.24 0.87 -13.56
CA ASN A 35 9.65 1.40 -12.33
C ASN A 35 9.15 0.27 -11.42
N GLN A 36 9.13 0.56 -10.12
CA GLN A 36 8.56 -0.34 -9.12
C GLN A 36 7.07 -0.09 -8.93
N TYR A 37 6.31 -1.18 -8.88
CA TYR A 37 4.87 -1.19 -8.69
C TYR A 37 4.50 -2.03 -7.49
N VAL A 38 3.59 -1.52 -6.66
CA VAL A 38 2.90 -2.34 -5.67
C VAL A 38 1.75 -3.08 -6.36
N ILE A 39 1.79 -4.40 -6.29
CA ILE A 39 0.84 -5.29 -6.94
C ILE A 39 -0.28 -5.66 -5.97
N PHE A 40 -1.51 -5.27 -6.33
CA PHE A 40 -2.68 -5.69 -5.61
C PHE A 40 -3.28 -6.96 -6.24
N PRO A 41 -3.54 -8.02 -5.47
CA PRO A 41 -4.07 -9.27 -6.02
C PRO A 41 -5.44 -9.08 -6.67
N LYS A 42 -5.57 -9.51 -7.94
CA LYS A 42 -6.81 -9.36 -8.75
C LYS A 42 -8.04 -9.97 -8.08
N GLY A 43 -7.90 -11.11 -7.42
CA GLY A 43 -8.98 -11.80 -6.71
C GLY A 43 -9.37 -11.19 -5.35
N GLN A 44 -8.65 -10.18 -4.87
CA GLN A 44 -8.87 -9.55 -3.57
C GLN A 44 -8.83 -8.03 -3.69
N THR A 45 -9.66 -7.47 -4.59
CA THR A 45 -9.77 -6.03 -4.86
C THR A 45 -10.03 -5.18 -3.61
N TRP A 46 -10.63 -5.77 -2.57
CA TRP A 46 -10.85 -5.09 -1.29
C TRP A 46 -9.54 -4.65 -0.62
N ILE A 47 -8.42 -5.35 -0.85
CA ILE A 47 -7.10 -4.97 -0.32
C ILE A 47 -6.66 -3.63 -0.92
N TYR A 48 -6.90 -3.45 -2.22
CA TYR A 48 -6.65 -2.16 -2.87
C TYR A 48 -7.45 -1.06 -2.19
N TYR A 49 -8.75 -1.23 -1.96
CA TYR A 49 -9.57 -0.22 -1.30
C TYR A 49 -9.17 0.02 0.17
N LEU A 50 -8.73 -1.03 0.87
CA LEU A 50 -8.21 -0.93 2.24
C LEU A 50 -6.99 -0.02 2.29
N TYR A 51 -6.03 -0.19 1.38
CA TYR A 51 -4.77 0.57 1.37
C TYR A 51 -4.76 1.81 0.47
N ARG A 52 -5.80 2.03 -0.34
CA ARG A 52 -5.90 3.10 -1.35
C ARG A 52 -5.43 4.47 -0.85
N PRO A 53 -5.79 4.95 0.36
CA PRO A 53 -5.30 6.23 0.85
C PRO A 53 -3.77 6.26 1.00
N LEU A 54 -3.18 5.22 1.56
CA LEU A 54 -1.72 5.12 1.74
C LEU A 54 -1.01 4.94 0.42
N THR A 55 -1.58 4.17 -0.50
CA THR A 55 -1.04 3.96 -1.84
C THR A 55 -0.92 5.25 -2.66
N TYR A 56 -1.92 6.13 -2.62
CA TYR A 56 -1.80 7.45 -3.27
C TYR A 56 -0.76 8.35 -2.61
N ILE A 57 -0.62 8.29 -1.28
CA ILE A 57 0.40 9.07 -0.56
C ILE A 57 1.79 8.55 -0.91
N ASP A 58 1.99 7.23 -0.85
CA ASP A 58 3.25 6.56 -1.16
C ASP A 58 3.69 6.88 -2.60
N SER A 59 2.79 6.73 -3.58
CA SER A 59 3.08 7.04 -4.98
C SER A 59 3.57 8.46 -5.21
N LYS A 60 2.99 9.44 -4.49
CA LYS A 60 3.44 10.84 -4.53
C LYS A 60 4.81 11.06 -3.87
N LEU A 61 5.18 10.25 -2.88
CA LEU A 61 6.41 10.42 -2.09
C LEU A 61 7.60 9.62 -2.63
N THR A 62 7.35 8.44 -3.20
CA THR A 62 8.39 7.46 -3.53
C THR A 62 8.51 7.18 -5.02
N THR A 63 7.70 7.82 -5.87
CA THR A 63 7.56 7.53 -7.31
C THR A 63 7.13 6.09 -7.62
N MET A 64 6.78 5.30 -6.60
CA MET A 64 6.22 3.97 -6.79
C MET A 64 4.85 4.07 -7.44
N ASN A 65 4.63 3.22 -8.42
CA ASN A 65 3.32 3.05 -9.01
C ASN A 65 2.59 1.88 -8.33
N PHE A 66 1.35 1.64 -8.74
CA PHE A 66 0.55 0.55 -8.20
C PHE A 66 -0.53 0.16 -9.20
N HIS A 67 -0.90 -1.13 -9.21
CA HIS A 67 -2.02 -1.60 -10.01
C HIS A 67 -2.60 -2.91 -9.44
N ILE A 68 -3.70 -3.36 -10.05
CA ILE A 68 -4.41 -4.56 -9.64
C ILE A 68 -4.12 -5.67 -10.68
N GLY A 69 -3.69 -6.84 -10.21
CA GLY A 69 -3.12 -7.93 -11.03
C GLY A 69 -1.62 -7.74 -11.27
N PRO A 70 -0.90 -8.76 -11.75
CA PRO A 70 0.52 -8.66 -12.15
C PRO A 70 0.68 -7.92 -13.49
N HIS A 71 1.89 -7.51 -13.82
CA HIS A 71 2.19 -7.03 -15.17
C HIS A 71 2.11 -8.20 -16.15
N GLU A 72 1.45 -8.00 -17.31
CA GLU A 72 1.42 -8.94 -18.44
C GLU A 72 2.37 -8.49 -19.56
#